data_AF-A0A6J5XJH9-F1
#
_entry.id   AF-A0A6J5XJH9-F1
#
_cell.length_a   1.000
_cell.length_b   1.000
_cell.length_c   1.000
_cell.angle_alpha   90.00
_cell.angle_beta   90.00
_cell.angle_gamma   90.00
#
_symmetry.space_group_name_H-M   'P 1'
#
loop_
_entity.id
_entity.type
_entity.pdbx_description
1 polymer ?
#
loop_
_entity_poly.entity_id
_entity_poly.type
_entity_poly.pdbx_seq_one_letter_code
_entity_poly.pdbx_strand_id
1 'polypeptide(L)'
;MSELDVRHGEALAVNFPLQLHHTPDESVDENNPRDGLLRMVKSLSPKVTTLVEQESNTDTTPFFNRFVEALEYYLAMFESMDVTLSRNNKEKINVEQHCLARDMVNVIACEGKERVEPHELFGKWKSRLTMAGFQQYPLSSYVNSVIRSLLRCYLEHYTLVERDVA
;
A
#
# COMPACT_ATOMS: atom_id res chain seq x y z
N MET A 1 1.92 4.86 23.99
CA MET A 1 1.15 6.12 23.86
C MET A 1 1.96 7.35 24.26
N SER A 2 2.90 7.26 25.21
CA SER A 2 3.75 8.40 25.62
C SER A 2 4.76 8.89 24.56
N GLU A 3 5.00 8.14 23.49
CA GLU A 3 6.00 8.50 22.47
C GLU A 3 5.47 9.46 21.38
N LEU A 4 4.15 9.58 21.21
CA LEU A 4 3.55 10.38 20.12
C LEU A 4 3.18 11.82 20.52
N ASP A 5 3.42 12.23 21.78
CA ASP A 5 3.10 13.57 22.36
C ASP A 5 1.76 14.17 21.87
N VAL A 6 0.70 13.37 21.78
CA VAL A 6 -0.61 13.84 21.30
C VAL A 6 -1.23 14.73 22.37
N ARG A 7 -1.44 16.02 22.04
CA ARG A 7 -1.97 17.01 22.97
C ARG A 7 -3.48 17.13 22.89
N HIS A 8 -4.10 17.38 24.04
CA HIS A 8 -5.54 17.60 24.09
C HIS A 8 -5.93 18.86 23.31
N GLY A 9 -6.95 18.75 22.47
CA GLY A 9 -7.49 19.87 21.68
C GLY A 9 -6.89 20.03 20.27
N GLU A 10 -5.81 19.32 19.94
CA GLU A 10 -5.23 19.36 18.59
C GLU A 10 -6.00 18.48 17.60
N ALA A 11 -6.00 18.89 16.34
CA ALA A 11 -6.51 18.06 15.25
C ALA A 11 -5.40 17.10 14.78
N LEU A 12 -5.63 15.80 14.93
CA LEU A 12 -4.69 14.76 14.51
C LEU A 12 -5.03 14.25 13.10
N ALA A 13 -4.02 14.19 12.24
CA ALA A 13 -4.05 13.46 10.98
C ALA A 13 -2.99 12.35 11.03
N VAL A 14 -3.33 11.14 10.59
CA VAL A 14 -2.40 10.01 10.54
C VAL A 14 -2.25 9.55 9.10
N ASN A 15 -1.02 9.32 8.66
CA ASN A 15 -0.72 8.89 7.30
C ASN A 15 0.07 7.57 7.33
N PHE A 16 -0.39 6.58 6.58
CA PHE A 16 0.31 5.32 6.35
C PHE A 16 0.73 5.22 4.87
N PRO A 17 1.93 5.71 4.50
CA PRO A 17 2.41 5.68 3.12
C PRO A 17 3.26 4.44 2.85
N LEU A 18 2.67 3.36 2.32
CA LEU A 18 3.37 2.11 1.98
C LEU A 18 4.13 1.55 3.19
N GLN A 19 3.43 1.36 4.32
CA GLN A 19 4.08 0.92 5.57
C GLN A 19 3.29 -0.15 6.31
N LEU A 20 1.96 -0.16 6.17
CA LEU A 20 1.13 -0.99 7.02
C LEU A 20 1.24 -2.47 6.65
N HIS A 21 1.53 -2.77 5.37
CA HIS A 21 1.82 -4.13 4.89
C HIS A 21 3.03 -4.78 5.58
N HIS A 22 4.02 -4.02 6.04
CA HIS A 22 5.16 -4.57 6.80
C HIS A 22 4.79 -4.96 8.24
N THR A 23 3.65 -4.52 8.77
CA THR A 23 3.21 -4.93 10.10
C THR A 23 2.60 -6.32 10.01
N PRO A 24 3.05 -7.32 10.81
CA PRO A 24 2.49 -8.67 10.76
C PRO A 24 0.98 -8.70 11.00
N ASP A 25 0.29 -9.55 10.25
CA ASP A 25 -1.13 -9.83 10.44
C ASP A 25 -1.35 -11.17 11.15
N GLU A 26 -2.61 -11.57 11.27
CA GLU A 26 -3.01 -12.83 11.91
C GLU A 26 -2.42 -14.11 11.27
N SER A 27 -1.96 -14.05 10.01
CA SER A 27 -1.33 -15.21 9.35
C SER A 27 0.13 -15.41 9.78
N VAL A 28 0.76 -14.35 10.31
CA VAL A 28 2.17 -14.32 10.71
C VAL A 28 2.32 -14.29 12.24
N ASP A 29 1.44 -13.58 12.93
CA ASP A 29 1.42 -13.42 14.38
C ASP A 29 -0.02 -13.50 14.93
N GLU A 30 -0.27 -14.43 15.84
CA GLU A 30 -1.59 -14.64 16.46
C GLU A 30 -2.13 -13.38 17.18
N ASN A 31 -1.26 -12.47 17.61
CA ASN A 31 -1.66 -11.22 18.24
C ASN A 31 -2.15 -10.15 17.24
N ASN A 32 -1.92 -10.38 15.94
CA ASN A 32 -2.29 -9.49 14.84
C ASN A 32 -1.94 -8.01 15.15
N PRO A 33 -0.64 -7.68 15.21
CA PRO A 33 -0.19 -6.33 15.53
C PRO A 33 -0.66 -5.29 14.51
N ARG A 34 -0.93 -5.68 13.25
CA ARG A 34 -1.53 -4.81 12.22
C ARG A 34 -2.88 -4.27 12.65
N ASP A 35 -3.81 -5.14 13.04
CA ASP A 35 -5.13 -4.70 13.52
C ASP A 35 -5.03 -4.02 14.89
N GLY A 36 -4.07 -4.43 15.73
CA GLY A 36 -3.74 -3.76 16.99
C GLY A 36 -3.33 -2.30 16.78
N LEU A 37 -2.47 -2.05 15.79
CA LEU A 37 -2.02 -0.71 15.39
C LEU A 37 -3.19 0.13 14.87
N LEU A 38 -4.06 -0.42 14.03
CA LEU A 38 -5.26 0.29 13.55
C LEU A 38 -6.18 0.68 14.72
N ARG A 39 -6.44 -0.23 15.66
CA ARG A 39 -7.25 0.04 16.86
C ARG A 39 -6.61 1.09 17.76
N MET A 40 -5.29 1.06 17.92
CA MET A 40 -4.54 2.08 18.64
C MET A 40 -4.65 3.46 17.96
N VAL A 41 -4.46 3.53 16.64
CA VAL A 41 -4.61 4.80 15.92
C VAL A 41 -6.04 5.32 16.04
N LYS A 42 -7.04 4.44 15.97
CA LYS A 42 -8.44 4.85 16.17
C LYS A 42 -8.67 5.45 17.57
N SER A 43 -8.05 4.89 18.62
CA SER A 43 -8.22 5.39 19.99
C SER A 43 -7.67 6.80 20.20
N LEU A 44 -6.71 7.24 19.37
CA LEU A 44 -6.22 8.62 19.32
C LEU A 44 -7.24 9.60 18.72
N SER A 45 -8.38 9.11 18.21
CA SER A 45 -9.45 9.91 17.61
C SER A 45 -8.98 10.88 16.51
N PRO A 46 -8.21 10.42 15.50
CA PRO A 46 -7.77 11.27 14.41
C PRO A 46 -8.96 11.83 13.63
N LYS A 47 -8.80 13.05 13.11
CA LYS A 47 -9.77 13.69 12.20
C LYS A 47 -9.75 13.02 10.83
N VAL A 48 -8.58 12.57 10.39
CA VAL A 48 -8.41 11.85 9.13
C VAL A 48 -7.27 10.85 9.27
N THR A 49 -7.45 9.68 8.66
CA THR A 49 -6.38 8.72 8.45
C THR A 49 -6.29 8.43 6.96
N THR A 50 -5.11 8.60 6.37
CA THR A 50 -4.84 8.26 4.97
C THR A 50 -4.05 6.95 4.91
N LEU A 51 -4.43 6.09 3.97
CA LEU A 51 -3.75 4.83 3.68
C LEU A 51 -3.37 4.83 2.21
N VAL A 52 -2.09 4.58 1.92
CA VAL A 52 -1.56 4.34 0.58
C VAL A 52 -0.85 3.00 0.63
N GLU A 53 -1.33 2.04 -0.15
CA GLU A 53 -0.81 0.67 -0.18
C GLU A 53 -0.77 0.14 -1.61
N GLN A 54 0.05 -0.89 -1.84
CA GLN A 54 0.16 -1.55 -3.13
C GLN A 54 -1.06 -2.44 -3.38
N GLU A 55 -1.70 -2.31 -4.54
CA GLU A 55 -2.86 -3.12 -4.91
C GLU A 55 -2.38 -4.41 -5.60
N SER A 56 -2.00 -5.41 -4.80
CA SER A 56 -1.59 -6.74 -5.28
C SER A 56 -1.91 -7.82 -4.24
N ASN A 57 -2.25 -9.04 -4.68
CA ASN A 57 -2.64 -10.14 -3.79
C ASN A 57 -1.49 -11.13 -3.51
N THR A 58 -0.49 -10.70 -2.75
CA THR A 58 0.73 -11.49 -2.49
C THR A 58 0.82 -12.10 -1.09
N ASP A 59 -0.17 -11.83 -0.23
CA ASP A 59 -0.16 -12.23 1.17
C ASP A 59 -0.58 -13.70 1.40
N THR A 60 -1.86 -14.04 1.19
CA THR A 60 -2.44 -15.35 1.58
C THR A 60 -2.58 -16.34 0.42
N THR A 61 -1.91 -16.06 -0.70
CA THR A 61 -2.11 -16.77 -1.96
C THR A 61 -1.11 -17.94 -2.12
N PRO A 62 -1.53 -19.15 -2.58
CA PRO A 62 -0.61 -20.25 -2.90
C PRO A 62 0.48 -19.83 -3.88
N PHE A 63 1.67 -20.46 -3.79
CA PHE A 63 2.87 -20.05 -4.53
C PHE A 63 2.62 -19.74 -6.01
N PHE A 64 1.97 -20.65 -6.75
CA PHE A 64 1.77 -20.48 -8.19
C PHE A 64 0.96 -19.21 -8.52
N ASN A 65 -0.16 -19.01 -7.83
CA ASN A 65 -1.01 -17.84 -8.03
C ASN A 65 -0.28 -16.55 -7.61
N ARG A 66 0.50 -16.60 -6.52
CA ARG A 66 1.32 -15.48 -6.07
C ARG A 66 2.43 -15.14 -7.07
N PHE A 67 3.04 -16.14 -7.69
CA PHE A 67 4.05 -15.95 -8.73
C PHE A 67 3.45 -15.26 -9.95
N VAL A 68 2.29 -15.70 -10.42
CA VAL A 68 1.58 -15.08 -11.56
C VAL A 68 1.22 -13.63 -11.23
N GLU A 69 0.61 -13.38 -10.07
CA GLU A 69 0.26 -12.04 -9.59
C GLU A 69 1.48 -11.12 -9.52
N ALA A 70 2.59 -11.59 -8.93
CA ALA A 70 3.82 -10.82 -8.84
C ALA A 70 4.39 -10.52 -10.24
N LEU A 71 4.41 -11.51 -11.13
CA LEU A 71 4.87 -11.32 -12.49
C LEU A 71 4.07 -10.24 -13.22
N GLU A 72 2.75 -10.29 -13.16
CA GLU A 72 1.87 -9.30 -13.80
C GLU A 72 2.06 -7.90 -13.20
N TYR A 73 2.09 -7.80 -11.87
CA TYR A 73 2.28 -6.52 -11.17
C TYR A 73 3.63 -5.87 -11.51
N TYR A 74 4.73 -6.61 -11.35
CA TYR A 74 6.06 -6.06 -11.59
C TYR A 74 6.31 -5.85 -13.09
N LEU A 75 5.76 -6.67 -13.99
CA LEU A 75 5.84 -6.41 -15.43
C LEU A 75 5.25 -5.03 -15.77
N ALA A 76 4.05 -4.70 -15.26
CA ALA A 76 3.44 -3.39 -15.47
C ALA A 76 4.30 -2.24 -14.92
N MET A 77 4.94 -2.45 -13.76
CA MET A 77 5.85 -1.45 -13.18
C MET A 77 7.10 -1.23 -14.04
N PHE A 78 7.75 -2.29 -14.51
CA PHE A 78 8.93 -2.19 -15.38
C PHE A 78 8.57 -1.57 -16.74
N GLU A 79 7.47 -2.00 -17.36
CA GLU A 79 6.97 -1.42 -18.62
C GLU A 79 6.71 0.08 -18.48
N SER A 80 6.11 0.52 -17.35
CA SER A 80 5.88 1.95 -17.11
C SER A 80 7.16 2.78 -17.02
N MET A 81 8.24 2.21 -16.47
CA MET A 81 9.55 2.84 -16.43
C MET A 81 10.28 2.79 -17.78
N ASP A 82 10.02 1.78 -18.61
CA ASP A 82 10.55 1.68 -19.98
C ASP A 82 10.02 2.77 -20.91
N VAL A 83 8.77 3.20 -20.73
CA VAL A 83 8.21 4.30 -21.54
C VAL A 83 8.78 5.67 -21.13
N THR A 84 9.12 5.88 -19.85
CA THR A 84 9.54 7.19 -19.32
C THR A 84 11.04 7.41 -19.29
N LEU A 85 11.82 6.36 -19.03
CA LEU A 85 13.23 6.49 -18.72
C LEU A 85 14.07 5.64 -19.67
N SER A 86 15.13 6.26 -20.22
CA SER A 86 16.07 5.55 -21.09
C SER A 86 16.66 4.32 -20.40
N ARG A 87 16.94 3.25 -21.14
CA ARG A 87 17.52 2.01 -20.61
C ARG A 87 18.82 2.18 -19.81
N ASN A 88 19.64 3.19 -20.16
CA ASN A 88 20.91 3.46 -19.49
C ASN A 88 20.77 4.48 -18.33
N ASN A 89 19.54 4.86 -17.97
CA ASN A 89 19.31 5.77 -16.86
C ASN A 89 19.70 5.07 -15.54
N LYS A 90 20.63 5.67 -14.79
CA LYS A 90 21.17 5.07 -13.56
C LYS A 90 20.16 5.02 -12.42
N GLU A 91 19.26 6.00 -12.33
CA GLU A 91 18.22 6.04 -11.30
C GLU A 91 17.21 4.93 -11.53
N LYS A 92 16.79 4.73 -12.80
CA LYS A 92 15.96 3.60 -13.20
C LYS A 92 16.59 2.27 -12.79
N ILE A 93 17.84 2.03 -13.21
CA ILE A 93 18.55 0.78 -12.90
C ILE A 93 18.63 0.57 -11.37
N ASN A 94 18.86 1.63 -10.60
CA ASN A 94 18.91 1.57 -9.15
C ASN A 94 17.54 1.15 -8.56
N VAL A 95 16.45 1.79 -8.98
CA VAL A 95 15.08 1.45 -8.55
C VAL A 95 14.74 0.00 -8.92
N GLU A 96 15.04 -0.42 -10.15
CA GLU A 96 14.80 -1.79 -10.60
C GLU A 96 15.56 -2.82 -9.76
N GLN A 97 16.85 -2.59 -9.49
CA GLN A 97 17.71 -3.56 -8.80
C GLN A 97 17.53 -3.57 -7.28
N HIS A 98 17.32 -2.41 -6.67
CA HIS A 98 17.40 -2.26 -5.21
C HIS A 98 16.05 -2.06 -4.54
N CYS A 99 15.01 -1.70 -5.29
CA CYS A 99 13.63 -1.66 -4.79
C CYS A 99 12.86 -2.85 -5.35
N LEU A 100 12.52 -2.82 -6.65
CA LEU A 100 11.58 -3.78 -7.23
C LEU A 100 12.10 -5.22 -7.17
N ALA A 101 13.35 -5.47 -7.59
CA ALA A 101 13.91 -6.82 -7.58
C ALA A 101 14.02 -7.41 -6.17
N ARG A 102 14.29 -6.58 -5.15
CA ARG A 102 14.34 -7.02 -3.75
C ARG A 102 12.96 -7.47 -3.28
N ASP A 103 11.94 -6.67 -3.58
CA ASP A 103 10.56 -6.95 -3.17
C ASP A 103 10.01 -8.17 -3.94
N MET A 104 10.34 -8.30 -5.23
CA MET A 104 10.07 -9.50 -6.04
C MET A 104 10.67 -10.76 -5.42
N VAL A 105 11.95 -10.72 -5.02
CA VAL A 105 12.61 -11.87 -4.39
C VAL A 105 11.92 -12.22 -3.09
N ASN A 106 11.54 -11.25 -2.26
CA ASN A 106 10.84 -11.54 -1.01
C ASN A 106 9.47 -12.19 -1.26
N VAL A 107 8.68 -11.65 -2.19
CA VAL A 107 7.35 -12.19 -2.53
C VAL A 107 7.44 -13.62 -3.08
N ILE A 108 8.44 -13.91 -3.92
CA ILE A 108 8.54 -15.20 -4.61
C ILE A 108 9.26 -16.25 -3.75
N ALA A 109 10.39 -15.90 -3.15
CA ALA A 109 11.30 -16.86 -2.52
C ALA A 109 11.08 -17.06 -1.02
N CYS A 110 10.40 -16.13 -0.34
CA CYS A 110 10.18 -16.21 1.10
C CYS A 110 8.77 -16.71 1.46
N GLU A 111 8.67 -17.40 2.60
CA GLU A 111 7.43 -17.95 3.13
C GLU A 111 7.28 -17.65 4.62
N GLY A 112 6.04 -17.72 5.12
CA GLY A 112 5.73 -17.47 6.53
C GLY A 112 6.30 -16.13 7.03
N LYS A 113 7.00 -16.17 8.16
CA LYS A 113 7.59 -14.97 8.81
C LYS A 113 8.73 -14.32 8.02
N GLU A 114 9.33 -15.02 7.07
CA GLU A 114 10.42 -14.47 6.24
C GLU A 114 9.89 -13.62 5.08
N ARG A 115 8.60 -13.75 4.74
CA ARG A 115 7.94 -12.88 3.75
C ARG A 115 7.48 -11.60 4.44
N VAL A 116 8.17 -10.49 4.15
CA VAL A 116 7.99 -9.17 4.78
C VAL A 116 7.36 -8.13 3.84
N GLU A 117 7.08 -8.52 2.60
CA GLU A 117 6.36 -7.74 1.57
C GLU A 117 4.95 -8.30 1.25
N PRO A 118 4.10 -8.72 2.22
CA PRO A 118 2.76 -9.22 1.92
C PRO A 118 1.80 -8.07 1.60
N HIS A 119 1.42 -7.93 0.32
CA HIS A 119 0.42 -6.95 -0.11
C HIS A 119 -0.99 -7.53 0.00
N GLU A 120 -1.93 -6.67 0.39
CA GLU A 120 -3.34 -6.97 0.46
C GLU A 120 -4.12 -6.08 -0.52
N LEU A 121 -5.18 -6.63 -1.10
CA LEU A 121 -6.10 -5.88 -1.95
C LEU A 121 -6.92 -4.86 -1.13
N PHE A 122 -7.36 -3.80 -1.80
CA PHE A 122 -8.22 -2.74 -1.27
C PHE A 122 -9.37 -3.24 -0.39
N GLY A 123 -10.05 -4.32 -0.81
CA GLY A 123 -11.17 -4.88 -0.04
C GLY A 123 -10.79 -5.40 1.34
N LYS A 124 -9.60 -5.99 1.49
CA LYS A 124 -9.08 -6.49 2.78
C LYS A 124 -8.68 -5.31 3.66
N TRP A 125 -7.97 -4.31 3.12
CA TRP A 125 -7.66 -3.06 3.84
C TRP A 125 -8.92 -2.33 4.33
N LYS A 126 -9.92 -2.19 3.46
CA LYS A 126 -11.21 -1.59 3.81
C LYS A 126 -11.89 -2.35 4.95
N SER A 127 -11.87 -3.68 4.90
CA SER A 127 -12.44 -4.52 5.97
C SER A 127 -11.70 -4.32 7.29
N ARG A 128 -10.36 -4.35 7.29
CA ARG A 128 -9.53 -4.10 8.49
C ARG A 128 -9.82 -2.74 9.12
N LEU A 129 -9.83 -1.68 8.31
CA LEU A 129 -10.15 -0.32 8.77
C LEU A 129 -11.57 -0.24 9.35
N THR A 130 -12.55 -0.84 8.68
CA THR A 130 -13.94 -0.86 9.16
C THR A 130 -14.07 -1.59 10.49
N MET A 131 -13.42 -2.76 10.63
CA MET A 131 -13.40 -3.52 11.89
C MET A 131 -12.69 -2.78 13.03
N ALA A 132 -11.69 -1.96 12.72
CA ALA A 132 -11.06 -1.07 13.69
C ALA A 132 -11.90 0.18 14.03
N GLY A 133 -13.07 0.35 13.42
CA GLY A 133 -14.00 1.45 13.69
C GLY A 133 -13.76 2.72 12.86
N PHE A 134 -12.99 2.63 11.77
CA PHE A 134 -12.91 3.71 10.78
C PHE A 134 -14.10 3.67 9.83
N GLN A 135 -14.42 4.82 9.26
CA GLN A 135 -15.42 4.96 8.21
C GLN A 135 -14.72 5.53 6.98
N GLN A 136 -14.94 4.91 5.82
CA GLN A 136 -14.39 5.41 4.56
C GLN A 136 -14.99 6.78 4.23
N TYR A 137 -14.14 7.70 3.81
CA TYR A 137 -14.54 9.01 3.31
C TYR A 137 -14.08 9.13 1.84
N PRO A 138 -14.99 9.44 0.89
CA PRO A 138 -14.61 9.55 -0.51
C PRO A 138 -13.68 10.73 -0.74
N LEU A 139 -12.73 10.58 -1.67
CA LEU A 139 -11.95 11.71 -2.16
C LEU A 139 -12.86 12.66 -2.93
N SER A 140 -12.63 13.97 -2.78
CA SER A 140 -13.42 14.97 -3.51
C SER A 140 -13.14 14.92 -5.01
N SER A 141 -14.11 15.35 -5.81
CA SER A 141 -13.94 15.50 -7.27
C SER A 141 -12.78 16.41 -7.64
N TYR A 142 -12.48 17.42 -6.82
CA TYR A 142 -11.31 18.28 -6.97
C TYR A 142 -10.00 17.50 -6.76
N VAL A 143 -9.90 16.68 -5.72
CA VAL A 143 -8.71 15.85 -5.49
C VAL A 143 -8.53 14.86 -6.65
N ASN A 144 -9.60 14.22 -7.12
CA ASN A 144 -9.53 13.30 -8.25
C ASN A 144 -9.11 14.01 -9.55
N SER A 145 -9.52 15.26 -9.77
CA SER A 145 -9.08 16.03 -10.95
C SER A 145 -7.60 16.40 -10.89
N VAL A 146 -7.09 16.75 -9.69
CA VAL A 146 -5.66 16.99 -9.46
C VAL A 146 -4.85 15.72 -9.72
N ILE A 147 -5.27 14.56 -9.20
CA ILE A 147 -4.61 13.27 -9.45
C ILE A 147 -4.58 12.96 -10.94
N ARG A 148 -5.72 13.06 -11.64
CA ARG A 148 -5.79 12.81 -13.09
C ARG A 148 -4.88 13.76 -13.89
N SER A 149 -4.76 15.01 -13.45
CA SER A 149 -3.90 16.00 -14.11
C SER A 149 -2.43 15.66 -13.89
N LEU A 150 -2.06 15.27 -12.67
CA LEU A 150 -0.69 14.84 -12.34
C LEU A 150 -0.28 13.59 -13.12
N LEU A 151 -1.15 12.57 -13.19
CA LEU A 151 -0.86 11.34 -13.93
C LEU A 151 -0.57 11.61 -15.41
N ARG A 152 -1.35 12.52 -16.04
CA ARG A 152 -1.13 12.95 -17.43
C ARG A 152 0.21 13.66 -17.65
N CYS A 153 0.77 14.30 -16.62
CA CYS A 153 2.10 14.90 -16.72
C CYS A 153 3.22 13.86 -16.71
N TYR A 154 3.00 12.68 -16.13
CA TYR A 154 3.98 11.60 -16.12
C TYR A 154 3.89 10.73 -17.37
N LEU A 155 2.71 10.15 -17.63
CA LEU A 155 2.50 9.22 -18.73
C LEU A 155 1.03 9.20 -19.14
N GLU A 156 0.76 9.25 -20.44
CA GLU A 156 -0.61 9.28 -20.99
C GLU A 156 -1.45 8.05 -20.61
N HIS A 157 -0.79 6.91 -20.39
CA HIS A 157 -1.45 5.63 -20.13
C HIS A 157 -1.83 5.41 -18.66
N TYR A 158 -1.38 6.26 -17.73
CA TYR A 158 -1.84 6.14 -16.34
C TYR A 158 -3.28 6.61 -16.20
N THR A 159 -4.09 5.77 -15.55
CA THR A 159 -5.49 6.07 -15.29
C THR A 159 -5.81 6.01 -13.80
N LEU A 160 -6.81 6.78 -13.39
CA LEU A 160 -7.36 6.74 -12.04
C LEU A 160 -8.67 5.96 -12.07
N VAL A 161 -8.70 4.87 -11.31
CA VAL A 161 -9.89 4.04 -11.07
C VAL A 161 -10.37 4.30 -9.65
N GLU A 162 -11.64 4.65 -9.51
CA GLU A 162 -12.30 4.80 -8.22
C GLU A 162 -13.09 3.51 -7.94
N ARG A 163 -12.83 2.89 -6.79
CA ARG A 163 -13.55 1.69 -6.32
C ARG A 163 -14.38 2.05 -5.10
N ASP A 164 -15.60 1.51 -5.05
CA ASP A 164 -16.60 1.72 -4.00
C ASP A 164 -16.99 3.19 -3.75
N VAL A 165 -17.78 3.75 -4.66
CA VAL A 165 -18.68 4.87 -4.34
C VAL A 165 -19.93 4.26 -3.73
N ALA A 166 -20.13 4.44 -2.42
CA ALA A 166 -21.44 4.19 -1.80
C ALA A 166 -22.44 5.27 -2.25
#